data_AF-A0A8R1HX16-F1
#
_entry.id   AF-A0A8R1HX16-F1
#
_cell.length_a   1.000
_cell.length_b   1.000
_cell.length_c   1.000
_cell.angle_alpha   90.00
_cell.angle_beta   90.00
_cell.angle_gamma   90.00
#
_symmetry.space_group_name_H-M   'P 1'
#
loop_
_entity.id
_entity.type
_entity.pdbx_description
1 polymer ?
#
loop_
_entity_poly.entity_id
_entity_poly.type
_entity_poly.pdbx_seq_one_letter_code
_entity_poly.pdbx_strand_id
1 'polypeptide(L)'
;MGARAYGVGAKTFFDNIDPNVEGAQKEEPTKQVLVLVTSDRGLCGAVHTSIVKEAKNILNNVGNKDVRVVAIGDKARVGLQRLYGKSLLVSGNEIGRAPPTFADASIAAKAILDAGFDFETVNILYFTTTTMRSAELNAMRFSFWFPNYFTSR
;
A
#
# COMPACT_ATOMS: atom_id res chain seq x y z
N MET A 1 -21.24 -1.15 0.45
CA MET A 1 -21.40 0.13 1.18
C MET A 1 -20.81 0.12 2.59
N GLY A 2 -20.69 -1.02 3.28
CA GLY A 2 -20.16 -1.06 4.66
C GLY A 2 -18.68 -0.70 4.84
N ALA A 3 -17.80 -1.03 3.89
CA ALA A 3 -16.35 -0.86 4.05
C ALA A 3 -15.89 0.59 4.33
N ARG A 4 -16.61 1.60 3.81
CA ARG A 4 -16.27 3.01 4.06
C ARG A 4 -16.46 3.40 5.52
N ALA A 5 -17.56 2.97 6.15
CA ALA A 5 -17.83 3.26 7.56
C ALA A 5 -16.78 2.63 8.48
N TYR A 6 -16.40 1.38 8.21
CA TYR A 6 -15.32 0.71 8.94
C TYR A 6 -13.97 1.39 8.74
N GLY A 7 -13.63 1.77 7.50
CA GLY A 7 -12.38 2.47 7.19
C GLY A 7 -12.28 3.83 7.84
N VAL A 8 -13.37 4.62 7.84
CA VAL A 8 -13.40 5.93 8.51
C VAL A 8 -13.24 5.78 10.02
N GLY A 9 -13.97 4.87 10.66
CA GLY A 9 -13.87 4.66 12.10
C GLY A 9 -12.46 4.21 12.54
N ALA A 10 -11.86 3.29 11.79
CA ALA A 10 -10.48 2.87 12.05
C ALA A 10 -9.48 4.02 11.84
N LYS A 11 -9.63 4.78 10.74
CA LYS A 11 -8.74 5.93 10.47
C LYS A 11 -8.83 6.97 11.58
N THR A 12 -10.05 7.38 11.98
CA THR A 12 -10.23 8.37 13.06
C THR A 12 -9.70 7.86 14.39
N PHE A 13 -9.79 6.55 14.65
CA PHE A 13 -9.20 5.96 15.86
C PHE A 13 -7.67 6.11 15.86
N PHE A 14 -7.00 5.80 14.74
CA PHE A 14 -5.54 5.96 14.62
C PHE A 14 -5.10 7.43 14.54
N ASP A 15 -5.91 8.31 13.95
CA ASP A 15 -5.60 9.75 13.89
C ASP A 15 -5.73 10.41 15.28
N ASN A 16 -6.65 9.93 16.13
CA ASN A 16 -6.88 10.46 17.48
C ASN A 16 -5.96 9.86 18.56
N ILE A 17 -5.36 8.70 18.30
CA ILE A 17 -4.30 8.16 19.15
C ILE A 17 -3.01 8.82 18.69
N ASP A 18 -2.62 9.90 19.38
CA ASP A 18 -1.39 10.63 19.08
C ASP A 18 -0.20 9.66 18.94
N PRO A 19 0.44 9.55 17.76
CA PRO A 19 1.74 8.89 17.63
C PRO A 19 2.89 9.77 18.15
N ASN A 20 2.59 10.97 18.66
CA ASN A 20 3.55 11.87 19.28
C ASN A 20 3.54 11.71 20.81
N VAL A 21 3.87 10.50 21.29
CA VAL A 21 4.38 10.38 22.66
C VAL A 21 5.80 10.95 22.63
N GLU A 22 6.03 11.89 23.54
CA GLU A 22 7.14 12.83 23.63
C GLU A 22 8.53 12.19 23.42
N GLY A 23 9.36 12.80 22.55
CA GLY A 23 10.82 12.78 22.71
C GLY A 23 11.68 11.92 21.77
N ALA A 24 11.14 11.18 20.80
CA ALA A 24 12.00 10.48 19.84
C ALA A 24 12.32 11.38 18.63
N GLN A 25 13.60 11.76 18.49
CA GLN A 25 14.13 12.34 17.26
C GLN A 25 13.70 11.45 16.08
N LYS A 26 12.85 12.00 15.20
CA LYS A 26 12.23 11.26 14.10
C LYS A 26 13.29 11.08 13.02
N GLU A 27 14.15 10.08 13.17
CA GLU A 27 14.94 9.58 12.06
C GLU A 27 13.96 9.29 10.91
N GLU A 28 14.25 9.80 9.71
CA GLU A 28 13.36 9.56 8.58
C GLU A 28 13.25 8.06 8.36
N PRO A 29 12.03 7.50 8.31
CA PRO A 29 11.88 6.06 8.31
C PRO A 29 12.59 5.48 7.09
N THR A 30 13.55 4.61 7.37
CA THR A 30 14.54 4.15 6.39
C THR A 30 13.96 3.04 5.52
N LYS A 31 13.06 2.22 6.07
CA LYS A 31 12.43 1.08 5.38
C LYS A 31 10.95 1.33 5.17
N GLN A 32 10.50 1.25 3.92
CA GLN A 32 9.12 1.55 3.55
C GLN A 32 8.55 0.51 2.59
N VAL A 33 7.25 0.24 2.75
CA VAL A 33 6.49 -0.61 1.83
C VAL A 33 5.45 0.23 1.11
N LEU A 34 5.43 0.13 -0.22
CA LEU A 34 4.47 0.76 -1.10
C LEU A 34 3.50 -0.31 -1.63
N VAL A 35 2.26 -0.30 -1.12
CA VAL A 35 1.19 -1.20 -1.55
C VAL A 35 0.40 -0.53 -2.66
N LEU A 36 0.32 -1.17 -3.81
CA LEU A 36 -0.41 -0.67 -4.98
C LEU A 36 -1.65 -1.51 -5.19
N VAL A 37 -2.83 -0.89 -5.04
CA VAL A 37 -4.11 -1.58 -5.22
C VAL A 37 -4.63 -1.30 -6.63
N THR A 38 -4.64 -2.34 -7.46
CA THR A 38 -5.09 -2.32 -8.85
C THR A 38 -6.02 -3.49 -9.16
N SER A 39 -6.63 -3.47 -10.35
CA SER A 39 -7.45 -4.57 -10.85
C SER A 39 -6.64 -5.47 -11.78
N ASP A 40 -7.09 -6.71 -11.97
CA ASP A 40 -6.58 -7.62 -13.00
C ASP A 40 -7.24 -7.36 -14.37
N ARG A 41 -8.48 -6.85 -14.35
CA ARG A 41 -9.26 -6.56 -15.55
C ARG A 41 -8.78 -5.25 -16.19
N GLY A 42 -8.70 -5.24 -17.53
CA GLY A 42 -8.39 -4.03 -18.30
C GLY A 42 -9.64 -3.17 -18.58
N LEU A 43 -9.47 -2.16 -19.45
CA LEU A 43 -10.50 -1.24 -19.99
C LEU A 43 -10.89 -0.03 -19.13
N CYS A 44 -10.29 0.18 -17.97
CA CYS A 44 -10.56 1.36 -17.13
C CYS A 44 -9.75 2.62 -17.50
N GLY A 45 -9.30 2.74 -18.76
CA GLY A 45 -8.55 3.90 -19.25
C GLY A 45 -7.27 4.20 -18.46
N ALA A 46 -7.15 5.44 -17.97
CA ALA A 46 -5.92 5.97 -17.34
C ALA A 46 -5.70 5.56 -15.88
N VAL A 47 -6.67 4.90 -15.24
CA VAL A 47 -6.64 4.58 -13.79
C VAL A 47 -5.37 3.79 -13.43
N HIS A 48 -5.13 2.63 -14.04
CA HIS A 48 -3.94 1.83 -13.72
C HIS A 48 -2.62 2.54 -14.05
N THR A 49 -2.60 3.29 -15.16
CA THR A 49 -1.41 4.02 -15.60
C THR A 49 -1.02 5.12 -14.59
N SER A 50 -2.00 5.80 -13.98
CA SER A 50 -1.74 6.84 -12.99
C SER A 50 -1.14 6.28 -11.70
N ILE A 51 -1.62 5.13 -11.18
CA ILE A 51 -0.97 4.45 -10.04
C ILE A 51 0.48 4.11 -10.35
N VAL A 52 0.72 3.51 -11.51
CA VAL A 52 2.08 3.10 -11.90
C VAL A 52 2.99 4.31 -12.08
N LYS A 53 2.49 5.43 -12.62
CA LYS A 53 3.24 6.68 -12.74
C LYS A 53 3.61 7.24 -11.36
N GLU A 54 2.65 7.29 -10.44
CA GLU A 54 2.91 7.80 -9.09
C GLU A 54 3.88 6.91 -8.32
N ALA A 55 3.71 5.58 -8.42
CA ALA A 55 4.65 4.63 -7.83
C ALA A 55 6.07 4.82 -8.38
N LYS A 56 6.23 5.06 -9.68
CA LYS A 56 7.55 5.36 -10.28
C LYS A 56 8.12 6.67 -9.77
N ASN A 57 7.29 7.70 -9.60
CA ASN A 57 7.73 8.97 -9.05
C ASN A 57 8.25 8.81 -7.61
N ILE A 58 7.52 8.06 -6.79
CA ILE A 58 7.96 7.72 -5.43
C ILE A 58 9.28 6.93 -5.47
N LEU A 59 9.37 5.89 -6.32
CA LEU A 59 10.55 5.03 -6.44
C LEU A 59 11.79 5.73 -7.02
N ASN A 60 11.62 6.81 -7.78
CA ASN A 60 12.74 7.63 -8.26
C ASN A 60 13.23 8.64 -7.23
N ASN A 61 12.35 9.07 -6.31
CA ASN A 61 12.65 10.08 -5.28
C ASN A 61 12.92 9.48 -3.90
N VAL A 62 13.34 8.20 -3.85
CA VAL A 62 13.48 7.45 -2.60
C VAL A 62 14.69 7.92 -1.77
N GLY A 63 15.68 8.56 -2.39
CA GLY A 63 16.93 8.93 -1.71
C GLY A 63 17.63 7.70 -1.13
N ASN A 64 17.92 7.71 0.17
CA ASN A 64 18.60 6.62 0.89
C ASN A 64 17.64 5.61 1.55
N LYS A 65 16.34 5.64 1.24
CA LYS A 65 15.35 4.73 1.86
C LYS A 65 15.31 3.39 1.09
N ASP A 66 15.06 2.28 1.77
CA ASP A 66 14.74 1.00 1.14
C ASP A 66 13.22 0.93 0.94
N VAL A 67 12.77 1.23 -0.28
CA VAL A 67 11.35 1.15 -0.66
C VAL A 67 11.10 -0.13 -1.42
N ARG A 68 10.22 -0.95 -0.85
CA ARG A 68 9.73 -2.17 -1.45
C ARG A 68 8.30 -2.04 -1.91
N VAL A 69 7.93 -2.75 -2.97
CA VAL A 69 6.62 -2.66 -3.60
C VAL A 69 5.84 -3.95 -3.41
N VAL A 70 4.58 -3.81 -3.02
CA VAL A 70 3.58 -4.88 -3.00
C VAL A 70 2.54 -4.55 -4.06
N ALA A 71 2.40 -5.41 -5.06
CA ALA A 71 1.44 -5.23 -6.13
C ALA A 71 0.18 -6.07 -5.88
N ILE A 72 -0.93 -5.44 -5.53
CA ILE A 72 -2.24 -6.08 -5.44
C ILE A 72 -2.93 -5.86 -6.79
N GLY A 73 -3.06 -6.94 -7.57
CA GLY A 73 -3.54 -6.93 -8.94
C GLY A 73 -2.42 -6.99 -9.99
N ASP A 74 -2.70 -7.65 -11.11
CA ASP A 74 -1.72 -7.91 -12.16
C ASP A 74 -1.26 -6.65 -12.90
N LYS A 75 -2.10 -5.61 -12.97
CA LYS A 75 -1.76 -4.36 -13.69
C LYS A 75 -0.64 -3.57 -13.03
N ALA A 76 -0.61 -3.49 -11.70
CA ALA A 76 0.51 -2.88 -10.98
C ALA A 76 1.82 -3.67 -11.22
N ARG A 77 1.75 -5.01 -11.15
CA ARG A 77 2.90 -5.89 -11.38
C ARG A 77 3.47 -5.69 -12.78
N VAL A 78 2.65 -5.80 -13.83
CA VAL A 78 3.10 -5.65 -15.22
C VAL A 78 3.70 -4.25 -15.48
N GLY A 79 3.13 -3.20 -14.88
CA GLY A 79 3.60 -1.83 -15.04
C GLY A 79 4.96 -1.53 -14.41
N LEU A 80 5.34 -2.27 -13.36
CA LEU A 80 6.57 -2.06 -12.60
C LEU A 80 7.62 -3.15 -12.83
N GLN A 81 7.24 -4.36 -13.20
CA GLN A 81 8.15 -5.51 -13.35
C GLN A 81 9.34 -5.21 -14.29
N ARG A 82 9.12 -4.41 -15.34
CA ARG A 82 10.17 -4.08 -16.33
C ARG A 82 11.28 -3.19 -15.78
N LEU A 83 10.96 -2.27 -14.84
CA LEU A 83 11.89 -1.25 -14.37
C LEU A 83 12.30 -1.46 -12.91
N TYR A 84 11.37 -1.93 -12.07
CA TYR A 84 11.53 -2.06 -10.61
C TYR A 84 11.24 -3.49 -10.14
N GLY A 85 11.47 -4.49 -11.00
CA GLY A 85 11.22 -5.90 -10.66
C GLY A 85 11.99 -6.39 -9.43
N LYS A 86 13.16 -5.80 -9.13
CA LYS A 86 13.96 -6.12 -7.93
C LYS A 86 13.35 -5.57 -6.63
N SER A 87 12.58 -4.49 -6.72
CA SER A 87 11.93 -3.86 -5.56
C SER A 87 10.58 -4.49 -5.24
N LEU A 88 10.06 -5.37 -6.09
CA LEU A 88 8.77 -6.04 -5.91
C LEU A 88 8.91 -7.21 -4.92
N LEU A 89 8.28 -7.10 -3.75
CA LEU A 89 8.28 -8.14 -2.72
C LEU A 89 7.22 -9.20 -2.97
N VAL A 90 5.98 -8.74 -3.15
CA VAL A 90 4.80 -9.62 -3.24
C VAL A 90 3.91 -9.11 -4.37
N SER A 91 3.33 -10.06 -5.11
CA SER A 91 2.24 -9.77 -6.03
C SER A 91 1.05 -10.67 -5.76
N GLY A 92 -0.14 -10.09 -5.58
CA GLY A 92 -1.40 -10.81 -5.52
C GLY A 92 -2.16 -10.67 -6.84
N ASN A 93 -2.73 -11.77 -7.34
CA ASN A 93 -3.57 -11.82 -8.53
C ASN A 93 -4.98 -12.30 -8.19
N GLU A 94 -5.92 -12.13 -9.11
CA GLU A 94 -7.34 -12.56 -9.02
C GLU A 94 -8.23 -11.79 -8.01
N ILE A 95 -7.73 -10.71 -7.41
CA ILE A 95 -8.45 -9.90 -6.42
C ILE A 95 -9.59 -9.08 -7.06
N GLY A 96 -9.66 -9.02 -8.39
CA GLY A 96 -10.73 -8.38 -9.16
C GLY A 96 -11.67 -9.31 -9.93
N ARG A 97 -11.58 -10.63 -9.74
CA ARG A 97 -12.43 -11.61 -10.48
C ARG A 97 -13.79 -11.82 -9.82
N ALA A 98 -13.80 -11.91 -8.50
CA ALA A 98 -15.00 -11.89 -7.66
C ALA A 98 -15.04 -10.57 -6.87
N PRO A 99 -16.19 -10.18 -6.29
CA PRO A 99 -16.23 -9.05 -5.37
C PRO A 99 -15.24 -9.27 -4.22
N PRO A 100 -14.28 -8.34 -3.97
CA PRO A 100 -13.25 -8.54 -2.96
C PRO A 100 -13.87 -8.59 -1.56
N THR A 101 -13.41 -9.56 -0.77
CA THR A 101 -13.88 -9.83 0.59
C THR A 101 -12.80 -9.49 1.63
N PHE A 102 -13.18 -9.48 2.90
CA PHE A 102 -12.23 -9.30 4.00
C PHE A 102 -11.20 -10.45 4.08
N ALA A 103 -11.57 -11.66 3.66
CA ALA A 103 -10.67 -12.79 3.61
C ALA A 103 -9.51 -12.54 2.63
N ASP A 104 -9.80 -11.98 1.46
CA ASP A 104 -8.79 -11.63 0.45
C ASP A 104 -7.80 -10.60 1.00
N ALA A 105 -8.31 -9.58 1.70
CA ALA A 105 -7.47 -8.59 2.36
C ALA A 105 -6.59 -9.19 3.46
N SER A 106 -7.12 -10.16 4.23
CA SER A 106 -6.38 -10.85 5.29
C SER A 106 -5.26 -11.71 4.72
N ILE A 107 -5.52 -12.41 3.61
CA ILE A 107 -4.51 -13.21 2.89
C ILE A 107 -3.41 -12.30 2.35
N ALA A 108 -3.78 -11.17 1.71
CA ALA A 108 -2.82 -10.21 1.21
C ALA A 108 -1.95 -9.62 2.33
N ALA A 109 -2.57 -9.22 3.45
CA ALA A 109 -1.84 -8.71 4.61
C ALA A 109 -0.85 -9.75 5.17
N LYS A 110 -1.30 -11.01 5.30
CA LYS A 110 -0.43 -12.10 5.76
C LYS A 110 0.75 -12.33 4.81
N ALA A 111 0.51 -12.32 3.50
CA ALA A 111 1.57 -12.47 2.51
C ALA A 111 2.63 -11.36 2.59
N ILE A 112 2.24 -10.13 2.94
CA ILE A 112 3.18 -9.03 3.16
C ILE A 112 4.03 -9.27 4.41
N LEU A 113 3.43 -9.77 5.50
CA LEU A 113 4.14 -10.09 6.75
C LEU A 113 5.10 -11.28 6.56
N ASP A 114 4.66 -12.31 5.84
CA ASP A 114 5.45 -13.52 5.57
C ASP A 114 6.60 -13.26 4.57
N ALA A 115 6.62 -12.11 3.88
CA ALA A 115 7.69 -11.74 2.96
C ALA A 115 9.03 -11.48 3.66
N GLY A 116 9.05 -11.38 5.00
CA GLY A 116 10.27 -11.23 5.80
C GLY A 116 10.97 -9.87 5.64
N PHE A 117 10.28 -8.87 5.08
CA PHE A 117 10.77 -7.51 5.00
C PHE A 117 10.28 -6.72 6.21
N ASP A 118 11.23 -6.21 6.99
CA ASP A 118 10.96 -5.35 8.14
C ASP A 118 10.69 -3.92 7.65
N PHE A 119 9.54 -3.35 8.01
CA PHE A 119 9.10 -2.04 7.51
C PHE A 119 8.57 -1.15 8.64
N GLU A 120 8.93 0.12 8.59
CA GLU A 120 8.50 1.12 9.58
C GLU A 120 7.26 1.87 9.09
N THR A 121 7.12 2.03 7.77
CA THR A 121 5.99 2.71 7.16
C THR A 121 5.43 1.92 5.99
N VAL A 122 4.10 1.85 5.93
CA VAL A 122 3.34 1.37 4.79
C VAL A 122 2.60 2.53 4.11
N ASN A 123 2.80 2.72 2.82
CA ASN A 123 2.02 3.65 1.99
C ASN A 123 1.14 2.83 1.04
N ILE A 124 -0.17 3.05 1.07
CA ILE A 124 -1.15 2.35 0.23
C ILE A 124 -1.67 3.32 -0.81
N LEU A 125 -1.47 3.02 -2.10
CA LEU A 125 -2.03 3.75 -3.22
C LEU A 125 -3.26 3.02 -3.76
N TYR A 126 -4.39 3.72 -3.81
CA TYR A 126 -5.66 3.16 -4.29
C TYR A 126 -6.51 4.25 -4.93
N PHE A 127 -7.47 3.84 -5.78
CA PHE A 127 -8.44 4.77 -6.34
C PHE A 127 -9.72 4.82 -5.53
N THR A 128 -10.26 6.02 -5.34
CA THR A 128 -11.63 6.21 -4.88
C THR A 128 -12.48 6.77 -6.01
N THR A 129 -13.65 6.17 -6.20
CA THR A 129 -14.67 6.73 -7.08
C THR A 129 -15.59 7.65 -6.25
N THR A 130 -15.58 8.94 -6.61
CA THR A 130 -16.43 9.96 -5.97
C THR A 130 -17.73 10.09 -6.75
N THR A 131 -17.65 10.09 -8.08
CA THR A 131 -18.80 10.13 -8.99
C THR A 131 -18.66 9.05 -10.05
N MET A 132 -19.74 8.74 -10.77
CA MET A 132 -19.75 7.69 -11.80
C MET A 132 -18.77 7.96 -12.96
N ARG A 133 -18.29 9.21 -13.09
CA ARG A 133 -17.33 9.64 -14.12
C ARG A 133 -15.94 9.97 -13.59
N SER A 134 -15.77 10.12 -12.27
CA SER A 134 -14.49 10.57 -11.69
C SER A 134 -13.92 9.55 -10.71
N ALA A 135 -12.64 9.23 -10.90
CA ALA A 135 -11.83 8.44 -10.00
C ALA A 135 -10.56 9.23 -9.66
N GLU A 136 -10.25 9.30 -8.37
CA GLU A 136 -9.11 10.05 -7.85
C GLU A 136 -8.12 9.09 -7.19
N LEU A 137 -6.83 9.31 -7.46
CA LEU A 137 -5.75 8.56 -6.85
C LEU A 137 -5.54 9.09 -5.43
N ASN A 138 -5.66 8.20 -4.46
CA ASN A 138 -5.47 8.51 -3.05
C ASN A 138 -4.31 7.69 -2.48
N ALA A 139 -3.65 8.28 -1.51
CA ALA A 139 -2.60 7.64 -0.72
C ALA A 139 -3.04 7.60 0.74
N MET A 140 -2.91 6.43 1.36
CA MET A 140 -3.08 6.27 2.80
C MET A 140 -1.77 5.79 3.39
N ARG A 141 -1.23 6.56 4.35
CA ARG A 141 0.03 6.27 5.01
C ARG A 141 -0.22 5.76 6.42
N PHE A 142 0.32 4.59 6.73
CA PHE A 142 0.40 4.05 8.07
C PHE A 142 1.86 4.02 8.50
N SER A 143 2.16 4.68 9.61
CA SER A 143 3.46 4.59 10.25
C SER A 143 3.29 3.68 11.46
N PHE A 144 3.98 2.55 11.50
CA PHE A 144 3.97 1.67 12.67
C PHE A 144 5.10 2.09 13.59
N TRP A 145 4.76 2.65 14.75
CA TRP A 145 5.70 2.79 15.86
C TRP A 145 5.45 1.63 16.83
N PHE A 146 6.08 0.49 16.57
CA PHE A 146 6.24 -0.54 17.59
C PHE A 146 7.72 -0.61 17.96
N PRO A 147 8.12 -0.11 19.15
CA PRO A 147 9.47 -0.34 19.63
C PRO A 147 9.60 -1.85 19.92
N ASN A 148 10.37 -2.55 19.09
CA ASN A 148 10.93 -3.87 19.38
C ASN A 148 9.95 -5.04 19.63
N TYR A 149 8.99 -5.29 18.74
CA TYR A 149 8.22 -6.56 18.77
C TYR A 149 8.49 -7.51 17.60
N PHE A 150 9.24 -7.09 16.58
CA PHE A 150 9.53 -7.93 15.41
C PHE A 150 10.88 -8.69 15.49
N THR A 151 11.68 -8.46 16.54
CA THR A 151 12.94 -9.17 16.80
C THR A 151 12.77 -10.30 17.82
N SER A 152 11.88 -11.25 17.54
CA SER A 152 12.02 -12.60 18.11
C SER A 152 11.31 -13.62 17.25
N ARG A 153 11.96 -14.03 16.15
CA ARG A 153 11.94 -15.40 15.62
C ARG A 153 13.25 -15.67 14.91
#